data_AF-A0A377K3R5-F1
#
_entry.id   AF-A0A377K3R5-F1
#
_cell.length_a   1.000
_cell.length_b   1.000
_cell.length_c   1.000
_cell.angle_alpha   90.00
_cell.angle_beta   90.00
_cell.angle_gamma   90.00
#
_symmetry.space_group_name_H-M   'P 1'
#
loop_
_entity.id
_entity.type
_entity.pdbx_description
1 polymer ?
#
loop_
_entity_poly.entity_id
_entity_poly.type
_entity_poly.pdbx_seq_one_letter_code
_entity_poly.pdbx_strand_id
1 'polypeptide(L)'
;MFRFYAGMPQPIMRQQIVADNIHGETGLDGPVFEPLTRQAENTHAVKYIIDTLMASDGDITLVPVGPLSNIAVAMRMQPAILPKIREIGSDGRCLWYWQLHPIC
;
A
#
# COMPACT_ATOMS: atom_id res chain seq x y z
N MET A 1 -3.17 -4.06 -16.92
CA MET A 1 -4.25 -4.32 -15.94
C MET A 1 -3.70 -4.05 -14.55
N PHE A 2 -4.36 -3.22 -13.73
CA PHE A 2 -3.89 -2.93 -12.37
C PHE A 2 -4.10 -4.15 -11.45
N ARG A 3 -3.14 -4.38 -10.56
CA ARG A 3 -3.15 -5.47 -9.56
C ARG A 3 -3.33 -4.89 -8.17
N PHE A 4 -4.09 -5.56 -7.32
CA PHE A 4 -4.40 -5.11 -5.96
C PHE A 4 -3.86 -6.14 -4.98
N TYR A 5 -3.12 -5.70 -3.96
CA TYR A 5 -2.51 -6.59 -2.98
C TYR A 5 -2.95 -6.17 -1.58
N ALA A 6 -3.55 -7.08 -0.82
CA ALA A 6 -3.88 -6.82 0.58
C ALA A 6 -2.59 -6.76 1.42
N GLY A 7 -2.51 -5.79 2.34
CA GLY A 7 -1.31 -5.54 3.14
C GLY A 7 -1.55 -5.67 4.64
N MET A 8 -0.72 -4.97 5.42
CA MET A 8 -0.78 -4.95 6.88
C MET A 8 -2.19 -4.57 7.36
N PRO A 9 -2.86 -5.44 8.13
CA PRO A 9 -4.22 -5.18 8.64
C PRO A 9 -4.23 -4.36 9.93
N GLN A 10 -3.07 -4.02 10.48
CA GLN A 10 -2.91 -3.23 11.70
C GLN A 10 -1.58 -2.45 11.68
N PRO A 11 -1.48 -1.34 12.45
CA PRO A 11 -0.22 -0.68 12.70
C PRO A 11 0.79 -1.61 13.40
N ILE A 12 2.09 -1.34 13.22
CA ILE A 12 3.17 -2.23 13.71
C ILE A 12 3.25 -2.28 15.25
N MET A 13 2.95 -1.17 15.93
CA MET A 13 3.15 -1.06 17.39
C MET A 13 1.99 -0.41 18.14
N ARG A 14 1.32 0.58 17.53
CA ARG A 14 0.24 1.32 18.18
C ARG A 14 -1.10 0.62 17.98
N GLN A 15 -2.06 0.93 18.86
CA GLN A 15 -3.46 0.61 18.60
C GLN A 15 -3.93 1.27 17.31
N GLN A 16 -4.78 0.55 16.58
CA GLN A 16 -5.42 1.06 15.38
C GLN A 16 -6.38 2.18 15.76
N ILE A 17 -6.31 3.25 14.99
CA ILE A 17 -7.24 4.37 15.01
C ILE A 17 -7.74 4.45 13.58
N VAL A 18 -9.04 4.67 13.39
CA VAL A 18 -9.69 4.85 12.08
C VAL A 18 -10.28 6.25 12.01
N ALA A 19 -10.37 6.84 10.82
CA ALA A 19 -11.02 8.15 10.63
C ALA A 19 -12.42 8.01 10.00
N ASP A 20 -13.27 7.21 10.63
CA ASP A 20 -14.70 7.06 10.28
C ASP A 20 -15.46 8.40 10.36
N ASN A 21 -15.04 9.29 11.26
CA ASN A 21 -15.57 10.65 11.38
C ASN A 21 -15.32 11.55 10.15
N ILE A 22 -14.38 11.17 9.26
CA ILE A 22 -14.07 11.88 8.02
C ILE A 22 -14.52 11.08 6.80
N HIS A 23 -14.33 9.77 6.82
CA HIS A 23 -14.52 8.89 5.66
C HIS A 23 -15.80 8.04 5.70
N GLY A 24 -16.56 8.14 6.79
CA GLY A 24 -17.78 7.37 7.01
C GLY A 24 -17.53 5.92 7.42
N GLU A 25 -18.60 5.16 7.65
CA GLU A 25 -18.53 3.80 8.20
C GLU A 25 -17.88 2.81 7.22
N THR A 26 -18.13 3.00 5.92
CA THR A 26 -17.51 2.16 4.87
C THR A 26 -16.09 2.59 4.52
N GLY A 27 -15.65 3.75 5.01
CA GLY A 27 -14.41 4.43 4.59
C GLY A 27 -14.50 5.11 3.22
N LEU A 28 -15.63 5.00 2.50
CA LEU A 28 -15.92 5.64 1.22
C LEU A 28 -17.41 6.00 1.12
N ASP A 29 -18.01 6.53 2.19
CA ASP A 29 -19.45 6.85 2.20
C ASP A 29 -19.81 7.91 1.15
N GLY A 30 -21.00 7.77 0.54
CA GLY A 30 -21.53 8.68 -0.47
C GLY A 30 -21.83 8.01 -1.82
N PRO A 31 -20.82 7.52 -2.55
CA PRO A 31 -21.03 6.81 -3.82
C PRO A 31 -21.66 5.42 -3.63
N VAL A 32 -22.49 5.02 -4.61
CA VAL A 32 -22.98 3.64 -4.76
C VAL A 32 -22.20 2.97 -5.88
N PHE A 33 -21.62 1.81 -5.61
CA PHE A 33 -20.82 1.06 -6.57
C PHE A 33 -21.60 -0.12 -7.14
N GLU A 34 -21.36 -0.42 -8.42
CA GLU A 34 -21.76 -1.69 -9.02
C GLU A 34 -21.05 -2.87 -8.35
N PRO A 35 -21.56 -4.11 -8.52
CA PRO A 35 -20.94 -5.30 -7.94
C PRO A 35 -19.45 -5.40 -8.26
N LEU A 36 -18.65 -5.70 -7.24
CA LEU A 36 -17.21 -5.83 -7.38
C LEU A 36 -16.88 -7.01 -8.31
N THR A 37 -16.25 -6.71 -9.45
CA THR A 37 -15.87 -7.71 -10.47
C THR A 37 -14.41 -8.15 -10.37
N ARG A 38 -13.64 -7.58 -9.44
CA ARG A 38 -12.21 -7.82 -9.29
C ARG A 38 -11.89 -8.31 -7.89
N GLN A 39 -10.89 -9.18 -7.79
CA GLN A 39 -10.38 -9.67 -6.54
C GLN A 39 -8.95 -9.18 -6.32
N ALA A 40 -8.58 -9.06 -5.05
CA ALA A 40 -7.18 -8.87 -4.70
C ALA A 40 -6.38 -10.12 -5.07
N GLU A 41 -5.12 -9.89 -5.43
CA GLU A 41 -4.14 -10.94 -5.65
C GLU A 41 -3.86 -11.67 -4.32
N ASN A 42 -3.60 -12.97 -4.40
CA ASN A 42 -3.27 -13.79 -3.22
C ASN A 42 -1.92 -13.43 -2.57
N THR A 43 -1.07 -12.66 -3.27
CA THR A 43 0.23 -12.24 -2.74
C THR A 43 0.06 -11.11 -1.73
N HIS A 44 0.75 -11.19 -0.60
CA HIS A 44 0.74 -10.12 0.39
C HIS A 44 1.49 -8.88 -0.12
N ALA A 45 0.96 -7.67 0.13
CA ALA A 45 1.52 -6.42 -0.39
C ALA A 45 2.99 -6.21 -0.02
N VAL A 46 3.39 -6.57 1.21
CA VAL A 46 4.81 -6.51 1.65
C VAL A 46 5.70 -7.38 0.77
N LYS A 47 5.28 -8.64 0.49
CA LYS A 47 6.05 -9.54 -0.36
C LYS A 47 6.15 -8.99 -1.77
N TYR A 48 5.03 -8.48 -2.29
CA TYR A 48 4.99 -7.87 -3.60
C TYR A 48 5.94 -6.66 -3.72
N ILE A 49 5.96 -5.75 -2.73
CA ILE A 49 6.87 -4.60 -2.69
C ILE A 49 8.33 -5.09 -2.72
N ILE A 50 8.68 -6.07 -1.88
CA ILE A 50 10.04 -6.62 -1.82
C ILE A 50 10.44 -7.23 -3.16
N ASP A 51 9.63 -8.15 -3.70
CA ASP A 51 9.95 -8.86 -4.94
C ASP A 51 10.11 -7.87 -6.11
N THR A 52 9.23 -6.86 -6.19
CA THR A 52 9.25 -5.87 -7.27
C THR A 52 10.48 -4.97 -7.19
N LEU A 53 10.84 -4.49 -6.00
CA LEU A 53 12.04 -3.65 -5.81
C LEU A 53 13.34 -4.45 -6.01
N MET A 54 13.37 -5.71 -5.58
CA MET A 54 14.55 -6.56 -5.79
C MET A 54 14.79 -6.86 -7.28
N ALA A 55 13.71 -6.98 -8.06
CA ALA A 55 13.76 -7.19 -9.49
C ALA A 55 13.96 -5.91 -10.32
N SER A 56 13.93 -4.72 -9.71
CA SER A 56 14.07 -3.45 -10.42
C SER A 56 15.52 -3.00 -10.58
N ASP A 57 15.73 -2.04 -11.46
CA ASP A 57 17.01 -1.36 -11.66
C ASP A 57 17.18 -0.14 -10.76
N GLY A 58 16.34 0.01 -9.73
CA GLY A 58 16.37 1.17 -8.83
C GLY A 58 15.56 2.38 -9.34
N ASP A 59 14.64 2.16 -10.28
CA ASP A 59 13.85 3.20 -10.96
C ASP A 59 12.43 3.40 -10.38
N ILE A 60 12.08 2.59 -9.38
CA ILE A 60 10.75 2.55 -8.77
C ILE A 60 10.59 3.65 -7.71
N THR A 61 9.51 4.42 -7.83
CA THR A 61 9.04 5.36 -6.81
C THR A 61 7.86 4.79 -6.04
N LEU A 62 7.92 4.86 -4.71
CA LEU A 62 6.80 4.49 -3.84
C LEU A 62 5.97 5.72 -3.51
N VAL A 63 4.65 5.62 -3.68
CA VAL A 63 3.69 6.71 -3.40
C VAL A 63 2.72 6.28 -2.29
N PRO A 64 3.12 6.37 -1.01
CA PRO A 64 2.22 6.06 0.10
C PRO A 64 1.17 7.17 0.28
N VAL A 65 -0.11 6.79 0.20
CA VAL A 65 -1.26 7.69 0.45
C VAL A 65 -2.04 7.30 1.71
N GLY A 66 -1.45 6.45 2.55
CA GLY A 66 -2.01 5.97 3.81
C GLY A 66 -0.93 5.56 4.81
N PRO A 67 -1.25 4.78 5.85
CA PRO A 67 -0.30 4.37 6.87
C PRO A 67 0.93 3.62 6.28
N LEU A 68 2.13 4.00 6.74
CA LEU A 68 3.40 3.49 6.20
C LEU A 68 3.75 2.04 6.63
N SER A 69 2.83 1.31 7.24
CA SER A 69 3.12 -0.01 7.83
C SER A 69 3.66 -1.02 6.83
N ASN A 70 3.13 -1.07 5.60
CA ASN A 70 3.67 -1.97 4.56
C ASN A 70 5.12 -1.64 4.20
N ILE A 71 5.43 -0.35 4.02
CA ILE A 71 6.75 0.12 3.62
C ILE A 71 7.76 -0.16 4.74
N ALA A 72 7.40 0.19 5.98
CA ALA A 72 8.25 -0.04 7.15
C ALA A 72 8.55 -1.53 7.36
N VAL A 73 7.54 -2.40 7.25
CA VAL A 73 7.73 -3.86 7.35
C VAL A 73 8.61 -4.37 6.20
N ALA A 74 8.38 -3.92 4.96
CA ALA A 74 9.20 -4.34 3.82
C ALA A 74 10.68 -3.97 4.00
N MET A 75 10.96 -2.73 4.40
CA MET A 75 12.32 -2.25 4.67
C MET A 75 12.99 -3.03 5.80
N ARG A 76 12.22 -3.40 6.83
CA ARG A 76 12.76 -4.16 7.97
C ARG A 76 13.02 -5.62 7.62
N MET A 77 12.17 -6.23 6.82
CA MET A 77 12.29 -7.63 6.37
C MET A 77 13.37 -7.82 5.31
N GLN A 78 13.51 -6.88 4.37
CA GLN A 78 14.52 -6.92 3.32
C GLN A 78 15.20 -5.55 3.17
N PRO A 79 16.22 -5.24 3.99
CA PRO A 79 16.93 -3.96 3.92
C PRO A 79 17.61 -3.69 2.57
N ALA A 80 17.89 -4.74 1.76
CA ALA A 80 18.48 -4.59 0.43
C ALA A 80 17.57 -3.84 -0.57
N ILE A 81 16.28 -3.64 -0.26
CA ILE A 81 15.40 -2.82 -1.10
C ILE A 81 15.68 -1.33 -0.98
N LEU A 82 16.32 -0.85 0.10
CA LEU A 82 16.56 0.57 0.33
C LEU A 82 17.29 1.26 -0.84
N PRO A 83 18.42 0.75 -1.35
CA PRO A 83 19.08 1.34 -2.51
C PRO A 83 18.32 1.12 -3.84
N LYS A 84 17.26 0.30 -3.86
CA LYS A 84 16.42 0.04 -5.04
C LYS A 84 15.21 0.99 -5.15
N ILE A 85 15.01 1.86 -4.15
CA ILE A 85 13.93 2.84 -4.15
C ILE A 85 14.49 4.14 -4.72
N ARG A 86 13.94 4.59 -5.85
CA ARG A 86 14.31 5.88 -6.45
C ARG A 86 13.89 7.04 -5.56
N GLU A 87 12.65 6.98 -5.08
CA GLU A 87 12.01 8.05 -4.32
C GLU A 87 10.83 7.51 -3.50
N ILE A 88 10.55 8.16 -2.39
CA ILE A 88 9.31 8.00 -1.64
C ILE A 88 8.65 9.38 -1.58
N GLY A 89 7.60 9.58 -2.37
CA GLY A 89 7.04 10.91 -2.58
C GLY A 89 5.90 10.90 -3.58
N SER A 90 5.18 12.00 -3.68
CA SER A 90 4.01 12.16 -4.54
C SER A 90 4.32 12.66 -5.94
N ASP A 91 5.59 12.82 -6.32
CA ASP A 91 5.96 13.42 -7.60
C ASP A 91 6.49 12.39 -8.63
N GLY A 92 6.02 12.54 -9.88
CA GLY A 92 6.58 12.03 -11.13
C GLY A 92 7.02 10.55 -11.25
N ARG A 93 6.16 9.74 -11.91
CA ARG A 93 6.23 8.30 -12.28
C ARG A 93 5.85 7.32 -11.16
N CYS A 94 4.64 6.78 -11.31
CA CYS A 94 3.86 6.15 -10.26
C CYS A 94 3.65 4.65 -10.52
N LEU A 95 4.02 3.81 -9.55
CA LEU A 95 3.44 2.49 -9.38
C LEU A 95 2.40 2.57 -8.27
N TRP A 96 1.14 2.79 -8.67
CA TRP A 96 -0.01 2.86 -7.77
C TRP A 96 -0.34 1.47 -7.21
N TYR A 97 -0.03 1.24 -5.93
CA TYR A 97 -0.60 0.13 -5.17
C TYR A 97 -1.41 0.69 -4.03
N TRP A 98 -2.71 0.79 -4.26
CA TRP A 98 -3.67 1.25 -3.26
C TRP A 98 -3.63 0.27 -2.07
N GLN A 99 -3.19 0.76 -0.91
CA GLN A 99 -3.31 0.05 0.34
C GLN A 99 -4.80 -0.07 0.68
N LEU A 100 -5.35 -1.28 0.56
CA LEU A 100 -6.66 -1.61 1.11
C LEU A 100 -6.52 -1.72 2.63
N HIS A 101 -6.57 -0.58 3.30
CA HIS A 101 -6.77 -0.48 4.74
C HIS A 101 -7.61 0.77 5.02
N PRO A 102 -8.47 0.78 6.07
CA PRO A 102 -9.35 1.90 6.31
C PRO A 102 -8.52 3.17 6.43
N ILE A 103 -9.05 4.20 5.81
CA ILE A 103 -8.39 5.46 5.59
C ILE A 103 -8.12 6.09 6.97
N CYS A 104 -6.84 6.41 7.21
CA CYS A 104 -6.24 6.92 8.45
C CYS A 104 -6.06 5.91 9.60
#